data_AF-A0A699Z161-F1
#
_entry.id   AF-A0A699Z161-F1
#
_cell.length_a   1.000
_cell.length_b   1.000
_cell.length_c   1.000
_cell.angle_alpha   90.00
_cell.angle_beta   90.00
_cell.angle_gamma   90.00
#
_symmetry.space_group_name_H-M   'P 1'
#
loop_
_entity.id
_entity.type
_entity.pdbx_description
1 polymer ?
#
loop_
_entity_poly.entity_id
_entity_poly.type
_entity_poly.pdbx_seq_one_letter_code
_entity_poly.pdbx_strand_id
1 'polypeptide(L)'
;LTSLSVADNGLTQLPDSLTTLTSLTKLWLYGNCLTQLPPRLLSTLPALEACWLEGNPGLGREAVRQLLQELPHPAGLRAVGLDTQLLLPLSGSEELRQAGPRLKVGEVLPPLAGGSSVGYWKLVPSPDTLVVDSVTGRLLTDGQGRLERQGVLVVALGSAPGTPNWGGLLGRVYKQGLTPAE
;
A
#
# COMPACT_ATOMS: atom_id res chain seq x y z
N LEU A 1 21.60 -10.41 -8.13
CA LEU A 1 20.44 -9.50 -8.33
C LEU A 1 19.99 -9.01 -6.96
N THR A 2 19.85 -7.69 -6.75
CA THR A 2 19.49 -7.11 -5.45
C THR A 2 18.10 -6.49 -5.43
N SER A 3 17.51 -6.21 -6.59
CA SER A 3 16.18 -5.61 -6.69
C SER A 3 15.47 -6.19 -7.90
N LEU A 4 14.21 -6.60 -7.72
CA LEU A 4 13.38 -7.21 -8.76
C LEU A 4 12.01 -6.53 -8.74
N SER A 5 11.64 -5.95 -9.88
CA SER A 5 10.28 -5.45 -10.10
C SER A 5 9.64 -6.26 -11.21
N VAL A 6 8.50 -6.86 -10.90
CA VAL A 6 7.60 -7.49 -11.87
C VAL A 6 6.16 -7.00 -11.63
N ALA A 7 6.03 -5.76 -11.16
CA ALA A 7 4.74 -5.13 -10.93
C ALA A 7 3.95 -4.88 -12.22
N ASP A 8 2.62 -4.85 -12.12
CA ASP A 8 1.68 -4.56 -13.21
C ASP A 8 1.83 -5.50 -14.44
N ASN A 9 2.12 -6.78 -14.22
CA ASN A 9 2.34 -7.78 -15.30
C ASN A 9 1.24 -8.84 -15.41
N GLY A 10 0.14 -8.72 -14.63
CA GLY A 10 -0.95 -9.71 -14.65
C GLY A 10 -0.51 -11.12 -14.24
N LEU A 11 0.58 -11.26 -13.48
CA LEU A 11 1.09 -12.55 -13.04
C LEU A 11 0.09 -13.23 -12.12
N THR A 12 -0.16 -14.52 -12.34
CA THR A 12 -1.06 -15.33 -11.48
C THR A 12 -0.32 -16.17 -10.46
N GLN A 13 0.95 -16.45 -10.72
CA GLN A 13 1.86 -17.23 -9.88
C GLN A 13 3.29 -16.71 -10.03
N LEU A 14 4.14 -17.03 -9.05
CA LEU A 14 5.58 -16.80 -9.10
C LEU A 14 6.30 -18.15 -9.20
N PRO A 15 7.41 -18.24 -9.95
CA PRO A 15 8.18 -19.47 -10.01
C PRO A 15 8.91 -19.73 -8.69
N ASP A 16 9.02 -21.00 -8.29
CA ASP A 16 9.78 -21.40 -7.09
C ASP A 16 11.24 -20.94 -7.13
N SER A 17 11.80 -20.80 -8.34
CA SER A 17 13.16 -20.30 -8.54
C SER A 17 13.37 -18.87 -8.02
N LEU A 18 12.31 -18.09 -7.77
CA LEU A 18 12.42 -16.76 -7.16
C LEU A 18 13.07 -16.83 -5.76
N THR A 19 12.86 -17.93 -5.03
CA THR A 19 13.46 -18.18 -3.70
C THR A 19 14.98 -18.39 -3.74
N THR A 20 15.55 -18.61 -4.92
CA THR A 20 17.01 -18.78 -5.09
C THR A 20 17.76 -17.45 -5.13
N LEU A 21 17.04 -16.33 -5.24
CA LEU A 21 17.61 -14.98 -5.33
C LEU A 21 18.00 -14.46 -3.93
N THR A 22 18.90 -15.15 -3.23
CA THR A 22 19.22 -14.89 -1.81
C THR A 22 19.80 -13.50 -1.53
N SER A 23 20.34 -12.81 -2.54
CA SER A 23 20.81 -11.42 -2.44
C SER A 23 19.73 -10.36 -2.68
N LEU A 24 18.48 -10.76 -2.91
CA LEU A 24 17.40 -9.85 -3.20
C LEU A 24 17.00 -9.05 -1.95
N THR A 25 17.08 -7.73 -2.03
CA THR A 25 16.74 -6.80 -0.94
C THR A 25 15.39 -6.11 -1.16
N LYS A 26 14.95 -5.98 -2.42
CA LYS A 26 13.68 -5.34 -2.79
C LYS A 26 12.93 -6.18 -3.81
N LEU A 27 11.66 -6.43 -3.52
CA LEU A 27 10.75 -7.18 -4.37
C LEU A 27 9.45 -6.40 -4.56
N TRP A 28 9.16 -6.01 -5.81
CA TRP A 28 7.90 -5.35 -6.17
C TRP A 28 7.03 -6.28 -7.02
N LEU A 29 5.89 -6.66 -6.45
CA LEU A 29 4.91 -7.58 -7.02
C LEU A 29 3.52 -6.93 -7.15
N TYR A 30 3.40 -5.64 -6.87
CA TYR A 30 2.11 -4.95 -6.85
C TYR A 30 1.42 -4.98 -8.22
N GLY A 31 0.10 -4.92 -8.25
CA GLY A 31 -0.68 -4.85 -9.50
C GLY A 31 -0.67 -6.09 -10.37
N ASN A 32 -0.47 -7.25 -9.76
CA ASN A 32 -0.58 -8.52 -10.44
C ASN A 32 -1.92 -9.21 -10.08
N CYS A 33 -2.10 -10.43 -10.55
CA CYS A 33 -3.26 -11.27 -10.24
C CYS A 33 -2.83 -12.50 -9.44
N LEU A 34 -1.82 -12.34 -8.57
CA LEU A 34 -1.22 -13.46 -7.85
C LEU A 34 -2.29 -14.15 -7.01
N THR A 35 -2.38 -15.47 -7.12
CA THR A 35 -3.35 -16.29 -6.37
C THR A 35 -2.70 -16.95 -5.16
N GLN A 36 -1.40 -17.18 -5.24
CA GLN A 36 -0.56 -17.80 -4.22
C GLN A 36 0.83 -17.18 -4.25
N LEU A 37 1.54 -17.31 -3.13
CA LEU A 37 2.96 -17.00 -3.00
C LEU A 37 3.74 -18.30 -2.79
N PRO A 38 5.01 -18.39 -3.19
CA PRO A 38 5.86 -19.50 -2.81
C PRO A 38 5.85 -19.67 -1.28
N PRO A 39 5.73 -20.90 -0.76
CA PRO A 39 5.80 -21.14 0.68
C PRO A 39 7.12 -20.61 1.24
N ARG A 40 7.10 -19.96 2.40
CA ARG A 40 8.33 -19.45 3.04
C ARG A 40 9.03 -18.36 2.23
N LEU A 41 8.30 -17.60 1.41
CA LEU A 41 8.87 -16.54 0.56
C LEU A 41 9.76 -15.56 1.35
N LEU A 42 9.29 -15.07 2.49
CA LEU A 42 10.06 -14.10 3.29
C LEU A 42 11.22 -14.77 4.04
N SER A 43 11.05 -16.03 4.43
CA SER A 43 12.09 -16.80 5.13
C SER A 43 13.21 -17.29 4.19
N THR A 44 12.92 -17.50 2.91
CA THR A 44 13.89 -17.99 1.90
C THR A 44 14.71 -16.88 1.26
N LEU A 45 14.32 -15.61 1.46
CA LEU A 45 15.02 -14.43 0.97
C LEU A 45 15.63 -13.66 2.17
N PRO A 46 16.76 -14.10 2.74
CA PRO A 46 17.29 -13.57 4.00
C PRO A 46 17.75 -12.12 3.93
N ALA A 47 18.08 -11.62 2.73
CA ALA A 47 18.48 -10.24 2.50
C ALA A 47 17.30 -9.28 2.26
N LEU A 48 16.06 -9.79 2.23
CA LEU A 48 14.89 -9.00 1.84
C LEU A 48 14.56 -7.93 2.89
N GLU A 49 14.59 -6.67 2.45
CA GLU A 49 14.25 -5.51 3.28
C GLU A 49 12.83 -5.01 3.01
N ALA A 50 12.37 -5.11 1.76
CA ALA A 50 11.05 -4.63 1.35
C ALA A 50 10.38 -5.54 0.32
N CYS A 51 9.11 -5.87 0.56
CA CYS A 51 8.24 -6.59 -0.37
C CYS A 51 6.93 -5.82 -0.54
N TRP A 52 6.45 -5.63 -1.77
CA TRP A 52 5.22 -4.89 -2.06
C TRP A 52 4.26 -5.76 -2.87
N LEU A 53 3.10 -6.07 -2.29
CA LEU A 53 2.11 -7.03 -2.80
C LEU A 53 0.72 -6.41 -3.02
N GLU A 54 0.58 -5.10 -2.83
CA GLU A 54 -0.68 -4.39 -3.05
C GLU A 54 -1.28 -4.63 -4.44
N GLY A 55 -2.59 -4.68 -4.53
CA GLY A 55 -3.27 -4.83 -5.81
C GLY A 55 -3.09 -6.22 -6.41
N ASN A 56 -3.01 -7.24 -5.55
CA ASN A 56 -3.08 -8.66 -5.93
C ASN A 56 -4.38 -9.29 -5.42
N PRO A 57 -5.55 -8.93 -5.97
CA PRO A 57 -6.85 -9.33 -5.43
C PRO A 57 -7.09 -10.86 -5.43
N GLY A 58 -6.29 -11.62 -6.19
CA GLY A 58 -6.33 -13.08 -6.21
C GLY A 58 -5.73 -13.73 -4.96
N LEU A 59 -4.95 -13.01 -4.15
CA LEU A 59 -4.31 -13.57 -2.96
C LEU A 59 -5.38 -13.87 -1.91
N GLY A 60 -5.65 -15.16 -1.73
CA GLY A 60 -6.62 -15.63 -0.75
C GLY A 60 -6.17 -15.41 0.70
N ARG A 61 -7.14 -15.44 1.61
CA ARG A 61 -6.95 -15.33 3.07
C ARG A 61 -5.78 -16.18 3.59
N GLU A 62 -5.65 -17.42 3.13
CA GLU A 62 -4.62 -18.32 3.62
C GLU A 62 -3.21 -17.92 3.16
N ALA A 63 -3.05 -17.44 1.92
CA ALA A 63 -1.77 -16.96 1.41
C ALA A 63 -1.30 -15.73 2.21
N VAL A 64 -2.22 -14.80 2.48
CA VAL A 64 -1.93 -13.62 3.30
C VAL A 64 -1.60 -14.03 4.74
N ARG A 65 -2.34 -14.99 5.32
CA ARG A 65 -2.08 -15.49 6.68
C ARG A 65 -0.69 -16.10 6.81
N GLN A 66 -0.29 -16.95 5.87
CA GLN A 66 1.03 -17.57 5.85
C GLN A 66 2.13 -16.51 5.74
N LEU A 67 1.95 -15.52 4.86
CA LEU A 67 2.88 -14.40 4.74
C LEU A 67 3.04 -13.63 6.06
N LEU A 68 1.94 -13.37 6.78
CA LEU A 68 1.98 -12.68 8.07
C LEU A 68 2.73 -13.48 9.14
N GLN A 69 2.59 -14.82 9.16
CA GLN A 69 3.32 -15.71 10.07
C GLN A 69 4.83 -15.69 9.80
N GLU A 70 5.25 -15.36 8.57
CA GLU A 70 6.66 -15.27 8.21
C GLU A 70 7.30 -13.92 8.57
N LEU A 71 6.52 -12.86 8.80
CA LEU A 71 7.03 -11.51 9.10
C LEU A 71 8.11 -11.44 10.20
N PRO A 72 8.10 -12.29 11.25
CA PRO A 72 9.16 -12.30 12.27
C PRO A 72 10.53 -12.80 11.77
N HIS A 73 10.56 -13.67 10.76
CA HIS A 73 11.72 -14.49 10.40
C HIS A 73 12.88 -13.72 9.74
N PRO A 74 12.65 -12.85 8.74
CA PRO A 74 13.73 -12.06 8.16
C PRO A 74 14.10 -10.90 9.09
N ALA A 75 15.26 -11.00 9.73
CA ALA A 75 15.78 -9.98 10.65
C ALA A 75 15.93 -8.60 9.98
N GLY A 76 16.22 -8.57 8.67
CA GLY A 76 16.41 -7.36 7.88
C GLY A 76 15.13 -6.75 7.30
N LEU A 77 13.97 -7.41 7.44
CA LEU A 77 12.73 -6.96 6.81
C LEU A 77 12.16 -5.72 7.50
N ARG A 78 11.97 -4.66 6.72
CA ARG A 78 11.51 -3.35 7.17
C ARG A 78 10.08 -3.05 6.74
N ALA A 79 9.68 -3.55 5.58
CA ALA A 79 8.39 -3.25 4.98
C ALA A 79 7.80 -4.44 4.21
N VAL A 80 6.53 -4.74 4.47
CA VAL A 80 5.69 -5.56 3.60
C VAL A 80 4.44 -4.78 3.29
N GLY A 81 4.26 -4.43 2.03
CA GLY A 81 3.09 -3.75 1.51
C GLY A 81 1.95 -4.72 1.23
N LEU A 82 0.79 -4.49 1.85
CA LEU A 82 -0.46 -5.18 1.55
C LEU A 82 -1.57 -4.13 1.52
N ASP A 83 -2.59 -4.35 0.69
CA ASP A 83 -3.73 -3.46 0.68
C ASP A 83 -4.82 -3.89 1.67
N THR A 84 -5.68 -2.95 2.03
CA THR A 84 -6.78 -3.17 2.97
C THR A 84 -7.66 -4.33 2.54
N GLN A 85 -7.93 -4.51 1.24
CA GLN A 85 -8.83 -5.58 0.77
C GLN A 85 -8.25 -6.97 1.04
N LEU A 86 -6.92 -7.14 0.92
CA LEU A 86 -6.25 -8.38 1.28
C LEU A 86 -6.27 -8.67 2.79
N LEU A 87 -6.33 -7.63 3.62
CA LEU A 87 -6.32 -7.75 5.08
C LEU A 87 -7.71 -7.88 5.68
N LEU A 88 -8.76 -7.36 5.02
CA LEU A 88 -10.14 -7.41 5.51
C LEU A 88 -10.58 -8.81 5.97
N PRO A 89 -10.31 -9.91 5.22
CA PRO A 89 -10.68 -11.27 5.65
C PRO A 89 -9.95 -11.78 6.90
N LEU A 90 -8.87 -11.10 7.31
CA LEU A 90 -8.05 -11.41 8.48
C LEU A 90 -8.29 -10.41 9.62
N SER A 91 -9.31 -9.56 9.52
CA SER A 91 -9.69 -8.62 10.57
C SER A 91 -9.92 -9.34 11.91
N GLY A 92 -9.20 -8.92 12.95
CA GLY A 92 -9.27 -9.53 14.29
C GLY A 92 -8.44 -10.80 14.49
N SER A 93 -7.72 -11.26 13.46
CA SER A 93 -6.77 -12.38 13.59
C SER A 93 -5.55 -12.02 14.43
N GLU A 94 -4.97 -13.02 15.08
CA GLU A 94 -3.77 -12.85 15.91
C GLU A 94 -2.54 -12.57 15.04
N GLU A 95 -2.48 -13.16 13.85
CA GLU A 95 -1.41 -12.92 12.87
C GLU A 95 -1.34 -11.44 12.46
N LEU A 96 -2.49 -10.81 12.23
CA LEU A 96 -2.56 -9.38 11.90
C LEU A 96 -2.17 -8.50 13.09
N ARG A 97 -2.54 -8.90 14.32
CA ARG A 97 -2.11 -8.20 15.55
C ARG A 97 -0.60 -8.28 15.76
N GLN A 98 0.01 -9.42 15.41
CA GLN A 98 1.44 -9.68 15.56
C GLN A 98 2.28 -9.17 14.38
N ALA A 99 1.66 -8.76 13.26
CA ALA A 99 2.35 -8.28 12.08
C ALA A 99 3.26 -7.05 12.34
N GLY A 100 2.93 -6.28 13.38
CA GLY A 100 3.77 -5.20 13.91
C GLY A 100 4.03 -4.07 12.89
N PRO A 101 5.08 -3.25 13.11
CA PRO A 101 5.33 -2.07 12.28
C PRO A 101 5.89 -2.38 10.88
N ARG A 102 6.26 -3.65 10.62
CA ARG A 102 6.78 -4.12 9.33
C ARG A 102 5.68 -4.15 8.28
N LEU A 103 4.44 -4.45 8.68
CA LEU A 103 3.29 -4.40 7.80
C LEU A 103 2.96 -2.94 7.44
N LYS A 104 2.91 -2.66 6.15
CA LYS A 104 2.53 -1.38 5.56
C LYS A 104 1.22 -1.60 4.83
N VAL A 105 0.16 -1.02 5.38
CA VAL A 105 -1.17 -1.11 4.76
C VAL A 105 -1.36 0.05 3.79
N GLY A 106 -1.79 -0.27 2.57
CA GLY A 106 -2.20 0.68 1.53
C GLY A 106 -3.66 0.50 1.13
N GLU A 107 -4.19 1.42 0.34
CA GLU A 107 -5.46 1.24 -0.37
C GLU A 107 -5.22 1.20 -1.87
N VAL A 108 -5.92 0.30 -2.54
CA VAL A 108 -5.92 0.16 -3.99
C VAL A 108 -7.28 0.63 -4.46
N LEU A 109 -7.30 1.74 -5.19
CA LEU A 109 -8.54 2.27 -5.75
C LEU A 109 -8.73 1.77 -7.18
N PRO A 110 -9.97 1.45 -7.57
CA PRO A 110 -10.27 1.12 -8.96
C PRO A 110 -9.88 2.30 -9.88
N PRO A 111 -9.70 2.05 -11.18
CA PRO A 111 -9.39 3.11 -12.13
C PRO A 111 -10.43 4.24 -12.01
N LEU A 112 -9.96 5.45 -11.76
CA LEU A 112 -10.83 6.64 -11.76
C LEU A 112 -11.44 6.77 -13.16
N ALA A 113 -12.74 7.11 -13.21
CA ALA A 113 -13.53 7.12 -14.44
C ALA A 113 -12.77 7.76 -15.62
N GLY A 114 -12.41 6.94 -16.62
CA GLY A 114 -11.69 7.35 -17.83
C GLY A 114 -10.19 6.99 -17.90
N GLY A 115 -9.61 6.43 -16.83
CA GLY A 115 -8.23 5.91 -16.83
C GLY A 115 -8.16 4.38 -16.93
N SER A 116 -7.10 3.85 -17.55
CA SER A 116 -6.83 2.39 -17.61
C SER A 116 -5.97 1.87 -16.46
N SER A 117 -5.39 2.75 -15.64
CA SER A 117 -4.45 2.39 -14.58
C SER A 117 -5.08 2.41 -13.20
N VAL A 118 -4.89 1.32 -12.44
CA VAL A 118 -5.16 1.25 -11.00
C VAL A 118 -4.24 2.23 -10.26
N GLY A 119 -4.79 3.00 -9.34
CA GLY A 119 -4.01 3.93 -8.51
C GLY A 119 -3.72 3.33 -7.13
N TYR A 120 -2.47 3.42 -6.68
CA TYR A 120 -2.08 3.03 -5.32
C TYR A 120 -2.03 4.27 -4.42
N TRP A 121 -2.79 4.24 -3.33
CA TRP A 121 -2.89 5.34 -2.38
C TRP A 121 -2.54 4.81 -1.00
N LYS A 122 -1.89 5.63 -0.17
CA LYS A 122 -1.60 5.25 1.21
C LYS A 122 -2.15 6.29 2.16
N LEU A 123 -3.09 5.86 2.99
CA LEU A 123 -3.50 6.64 4.14
C LEU A 123 -2.40 6.52 5.20
N VAL A 124 -1.80 7.66 5.54
CA VAL A 124 -0.86 7.74 6.65
C VAL A 124 -1.59 8.45 7.79
N PRO A 125 -1.64 7.90 9.01
CA PRO A 125 -2.17 8.65 10.13
C PRO A 125 -1.23 9.84 10.42
N SER A 126 -1.73 11.08 10.31
CA SER A 126 -1.03 12.24 10.90
C SER A 126 -1.72 12.60 12.21
N PRO A 127 -0.98 12.64 13.33
CA PRO A 127 -1.52 13.10 14.61
C PRO A 127 -1.84 14.60 14.64
N ASP A 128 -1.47 15.34 13.59
CA ASP A 128 -1.58 16.81 13.52
C ASP A 128 -2.65 17.32 12.57
N THR A 129 -3.51 16.45 12.05
CA THR A 129 -4.55 16.88 11.11
C THR A 129 -5.72 17.51 11.86
N LEU A 130 -5.96 18.78 11.58
CA LEU A 130 -7.08 19.53 12.13
C LEU A 130 -8.31 19.37 11.24
N VAL A 131 -9.48 19.24 11.85
CA VAL A 131 -10.74 19.15 11.12
C VAL A 131 -11.20 20.55 10.71
N VAL A 132 -11.67 20.68 9.48
CA VAL A 132 -12.15 21.94 8.92
C VAL A 132 -13.60 21.78 8.47
N ASP A 133 -14.43 22.76 8.77
CA ASP A 133 -15.79 22.88 8.25
C ASP A 133 -15.76 23.06 6.73
N SER A 134 -16.38 22.14 5.99
CA SER A 134 -16.29 22.08 4.52
C SER A 134 -17.01 23.22 3.80
N VAL A 135 -17.86 23.98 4.49
CA VAL A 135 -18.66 25.08 3.91
C VAL A 135 -18.02 26.43 4.22
N THR A 136 -17.44 26.59 5.40
CA THR A 136 -16.91 27.86 5.92
C THR A 136 -15.39 27.93 5.96
N GLY A 137 -14.70 26.79 5.81
CA GLY A 137 -13.24 26.70 5.85
C GLY A 137 -12.63 26.94 7.24
N ARG A 138 -13.45 26.94 8.30
CA ARG A 138 -12.98 27.18 9.68
C ARG A 138 -12.60 25.90 10.38
N LEU A 139 -11.58 25.98 11.24
CA LEU A 139 -11.17 24.84 12.07
C LEU A 139 -12.28 24.51 13.08
N LEU A 140 -12.63 23.23 13.17
CA LEU A 140 -13.58 22.74 14.15
C LEU A 140 -12.91 22.61 15.52
N THR A 141 -13.70 22.81 16.57
CA THR A 141 -13.28 22.62 17.96
C THR A 141 -14.23 21.65 18.66
N ASP A 142 -13.69 20.79 19.53
CA ASP A 142 -14.47 19.88 20.34
C ASP A 142 -15.36 20.64 21.34
N GLY A 143 -16.21 19.90 22.05
CA GLY A 143 -17.10 20.47 23.09
C GLY A 143 -16.38 21.17 24.26
N GLN A 144 -15.04 21.17 24.29
CA GLN A 144 -14.20 21.84 25.28
C GLN A 144 -13.39 22.99 24.66
N GLY A 145 -13.62 23.34 23.40
CA GLY A 145 -12.95 24.44 22.70
C GLY A 145 -11.54 24.12 22.21
N ARG A 146 -11.10 22.85 22.23
CA ARG A 146 -9.83 22.43 21.66
C ARG A 146 -10.03 22.10 20.19
N LEU A 147 -9.06 22.41 19.34
CA LEU A 147 -9.15 22.06 17.92
C LEU A 147 -9.40 20.56 17.75
N GLU A 148 -10.45 20.21 17.00
CA GLU A 148 -10.73 18.82 16.66
C GLU A 148 -9.60 18.30 15.79
N ARG A 149 -9.05 17.17 16.23
CA ARG A 149 -8.03 16.45 15.49
C ARG A 149 -8.64 15.15 15.01
N GLN A 150 -8.59 14.93 13.71
CA GLN A 150 -8.82 13.61 13.14
C GLN A 150 -7.46 13.04 12.74
N GLY A 151 -7.24 11.75 12.97
CA GLY A 151 -6.03 11.07 12.49
C GLY A 151 -6.07 10.86 10.98
N VAL A 152 -6.01 11.91 10.17
CA VAL A 152 -6.13 11.79 8.71
C VAL A 152 -5.09 12.65 7.99
N LEU A 153 -3.91 12.09 7.66
CA LEU A 153 -3.07 12.68 6.61
C LEU A 153 -3.53 12.12 5.27
N VAL A 154 -4.09 12.98 4.41
CA VAL A 154 -4.18 12.67 2.98
C VAL A 154 -2.96 13.29 2.30
N VAL A 155 -1.96 12.45 2.05
CA VAL A 155 -0.88 12.77 1.10
C VAL A 155 -0.77 11.58 0.15
N ALA A 156 -1.32 11.75 -1.05
CA ALA A 156 -1.03 10.88 -2.17
C ALA A 156 0.38 11.19 -2.68
N LEU A 157 1.16 10.17 -3.06
CA LEU A 157 2.08 10.16 -4.20
C LEU A 157 2.79 8.79 -4.24
N GLY A 158 2.43 7.95 -5.21
CA GLY A 158 3.02 6.63 -5.40
C GLY A 158 2.82 6.09 -6.83
N SER A 159 3.45 6.72 -7.83
CA SER A 159 4.18 5.91 -8.80
C SER A 159 5.35 5.26 -8.06
N ALA A 160 5.74 4.05 -8.43
CA ALA A 160 6.98 3.44 -7.95
C ALA A 160 8.14 4.45 -7.86
N PRO A 161 9.09 4.26 -6.92
CA PRO A 161 10.24 5.15 -6.78
C PRO A 161 11.00 5.24 -8.12
N GLY A 162 10.96 6.42 -8.78
CA GLY A 162 11.60 6.63 -10.10
C GLY A 162 11.06 7.73 -11.04
N THR A 163 10.11 8.58 -10.63
CA THR A 163 9.62 9.83 -11.30
C THR A 163 8.91 9.77 -12.66
N PRO A 164 7.69 10.34 -12.73
CA PRO A 164 7.31 11.34 -13.76
C PRO A 164 6.88 12.70 -13.17
N ASN A 165 6.82 13.74 -14.01
CA ASN A 165 6.60 15.15 -13.62
C ASN A 165 5.16 15.46 -13.14
N TRP A 166 4.95 15.37 -11.83
CA TRP A 166 3.65 15.58 -11.17
C TRP A 166 3.18 17.04 -11.08
N GLY A 167 4.10 18.01 -11.15
CA GLY A 167 3.74 19.43 -11.13
C GLY A 167 2.80 19.81 -12.28
N GLY A 168 3.00 19.22 -13.46
CA GLY A 168 2.14 19.44 -14.63
C GLY A 168 0.78 18.75 -14.58
N LEU A 169 0.61 17.68 -13.81
CA LEU A 169 -0.67 16.98 -13.65
C LEU A 169 -1.52 17.68 -12.58
N LEU A 170 -0.93 17.99 -11.42
CA LEU A 170 -1.60 18.72 -10.34
C LEU A 170 -2.06 20.10 -10.81
N GLY A 171 -1.26 20.79 -11.62
CA GLY A 171 -1.67 22.06 -12.24
C GLY A 171 -2.86 21.94 -13.20
N ARG A 172 -3.09 20.76 -13.81
CA ARG A 172 -4.25 20.52 -14.69
C ARG A 172 -5.51 20.17 -13.89
N VAL A 173 -5.38 19.31 -12.89
CA VAL A 173 -6.49 18.93 -11.99
C VAL A 173 -6.98 20.13 -11.18
N TYR A 174 -6.06 20.94 -10.65
CA TYR A 174 -6.41 22.18 -9.96
C TYR A 174 -7.20 23.15 -10.87
N LYS A 175 -6.80 23.27 -12.14
CA LYS A 175 -7.52 24.10 -13.12
C LYS A 175 -8.90 23.54 -13.50
N GLN A 176 -9.05 22.21 -13.55
CA GLN A 176 -10.33 21.55 -13.86
C GLN A 176 -11.31 21.51 -12.68
N GLY A 177 -10.82 21.52 -11.44
CA GLY A 177 -11.66 21.63 -10.24
C GLY A 177 -12.17 23.04 -9.96
N LEU A 178 -11.60 24.06 -10.62
CA LEU A 178 -12.02 25.46 -10.52
C LEU A 178 -13.04 25.88 -11.58
N THR A 179 -13.30 25.06 -12.59
CA THR A 179 -14.41 25.31 -13.52
C THR A 179 -15.68 24.78 -12.88
N PRO A 180 -16.64 25.64 -12.48
CA PRO A 180 -17.97 25.17 -12.12
C PRO A 180 -18.54 24.44 -13.32
N ALA A 181 -19.17 23.28 -13.09
CA ALA A 181 -19.97 22.64 -14.12
C ALA A 181 -21.04 23.66 -14.59
N GLU A 182 -21.03 23.97 -15.88
CA GLU A 182 -22.10 24.74 -16.56
C GLU A 182 -23.40 23.94 -16.59
#